data_AF-A0A444PT76-F1
#
_entry.id   AF-A0A444PT76-F1
#
_cell.length_a   1.000
_cell.length_b   1.000
_cell.length_c   1.000
_cell.angle_alpha   90.00
_cell.angle_beta   90.00
_cell.angle_gamma   90.00
#
_symmetry.space_group_name_H-M   'P 1'
#
loop_
_entity.id
_entity.type
_entity.pdbx_description
1 polymer ?
#
loop_
_entity_poly.entity_id
_entity_poly.type
_entity_poly.pdbx_seq_one_letter_code
_entity_poly.pdbx_strand_id
1 'polypeptide(L)'
;MSRNISTMVAVSGLGTGLVHLAVGAGSPPPFFIVFVLAGIVGMVWAMLTLVRGRVLAPRTFAIVTLLPVAFWAASIALGVGGLLPLGPLAAASALGVISAGVVLFSLRRPAEPERSTTAAGTTSGEEHPWRFIGSLAASAAIVAALVTPALSGTWAGQFAVPHGSHDIPGPAIEDEHGGH
;
A
#
# COMPACT_ATOMS: atom_id res chain seq x y z
N MET A 1 -6.74 -17.53 8.49
CA MET A 1 -5.85 -16.36 8.37
C MET A 1 -6.05 -15.52 9.63
N SER A 2 -4.99 -15.18 10.36
CA SER A 2 -5.12 -14.42 11.61
C SER A 2 -5.47 -12.96 11.36
N ARG A 3 -5.98 -12.27 12.40
CA ARG A 3 -6.41 -10.87 12.30
C ARG A 3 -5.27 -9.95 11.87
N ASN A 4 -4.07 -10.17 12.42
CA ASN A 4 -2.85 -9.42 12.09
C ASN A 4 -2.52 -9.47 10.58
N ILE A 5 -2.66 -10.64 9.95
CA ILE A 5 -2.36 -10.80 8.52
C ILE A 5 -3.41 -10.09 7.66
N SER A 6 -4.70 -10.19 8.02
CA SER A 6 -5.77 -9.46 7.31
C SER A 6 -5.54 -7.94 7.37
N THR A 7 -5.14 -7.42 8.53
CA THR A 7 -4.81 -6.01 8.70
C THR A 7 -3.59 -5.59 7.88
N MET A 8 -2.51 -6.37 7.89
CA MET A 8 -1.34 -6.11 7.04
C MET A 8 -1.71 -6.07 5.55
N VAL A 9 -2.50 -7.04 5.07
CA VAL A 9 -2.97 -7.09 3.67
C VAL A 9 -3.82 -5.87 3.34
N ALA A 10 -4.68 -5.42 4.26
CA ALA A 10 -5.48 -4.23 4.05
C ALA A 10 -4.63 -2.95 3.99
N VAL A 11 -3.68 -2.77 4.91
CA VAL A 11 -2.78 -1.60 4.94
C VAL A 11 -1.94 -1.55 3.65
N SER A 12 -1.37 -2.67 3.22
CA SER A 12 -0.70 -2.78 1.93
C SER A 12 -1.63 -2.50 0.75
N GLY A 13 -2.87 -2.99 0.79
CA GLY A 13 -3.89 -2.74 -0.23
C GLY A 13 -4.26 -1.27 -0.37
N LEU A 14 -4.37 -0.53 0.74
CA LEU A 14 -4.57 0.92 0.74
C LEU A 14 -3.38 1.63 0.09
N GLY A 15 -2.15 1.26 0.47
CA GLY A 15 -0.93 1.81 -0.13
C GLY A 15 -0.85 1.58 -1.65
N THR A 16 -1.07 0.35 -2.10
CA THR A 16 -1.13 -0.01 -3.52
C THR A 16 -2.21 0.78 -4.26
N GLY A 17 -3.41 0.90 -3.65
CA GLY A 17 -4.52 1.66 -4.23
C GLY A 17 -4.16 3.14 -4.43
N LEU A 18 -3.54 3.77 -3.43
CA LEU A 18 -3.12 5.17 -3.48
C LEU A 18 -2.10 5.42 -4.58
N VAL A 19 -1.10 4.56 -4.70
CA VAL A 19 -0.07 4.70 -5.75
C VAL A 19 -0.69 4.52 -7.13
N HIS A 20 -1.61 3.57 -7.34
CA HIS A 20 -2.29 3.44 -8.62
C HIS A 20 -3.14 4.66 -8.98
N LEU A 21 -3.85 5.26 -8.02
CA LEU A 21 -4.60 6.51 -8.28
C LEU A 21 -3.67 7.65 -8.71
N ALA A 22 -2.53 7.80 -8.02
CA ALA A 22 -1.55 8.84 -8.32
C ALA A 22 -0.87 8.64 -9.67
N VAL A 23 -0.53 7.40 -10.03
CA VAL A 23 -0.02 7.04 -11.36
C VAL A 23 -1.08 7.30 -12.43
N GLY A 24 -2.32 6.86 -12.18
CA GLY A 24 -3.44 7.02 -13.10
C GLY A 24 -3.69 8.48 -13.45
N ALA A 25 -3.72 9.36 -12.45
CA ALA A 25 -3.94 10.81 -12.63
C ALA A 25 -2.96 11.48 -13.61
N GLY A 26 -1.75 10.94 -13.73
CA GLY A 26 -0.70 11.44 -14.61
C GLY A 26 -0.56 10.73 -15.95
N SER A 27 -1.41 9.75 -16.24
CA SER A 27 -1.22 8.82 -17.34
C SER A 27 -2.09 9.15 -18.57
N PRO A 28 -1.69 8.73 -19.79
CA PRO A 28 -2.55 8.84 -20.97
C PRO A 28 -3.89 8.10 -20.79
N PRO A 29 -4.95 8.44 -21.55
CA PRO A 29 -6.32 7.95 -21.32
C PRO A 29 -6.48 6.44 -21.08
N PRO A 30 -5.86 5.51 -21.86
CA PRO A 30 -6.04 4.09 -21.60
C PRO A 30 -5.42 3.66 -20.26
N PHE A 31 -4.26 4.20 -19.90
CA PHE A 31 -3.58 3.91 -18.63
C PHE A 31 -4.29 4.56 -17.45
N PHE A 32 -4.80 5.78 -17.61
CA PHE A 32 -5.64 6.48 -16.62
C PHE A 32 -6.81 5.59 -16.18
N ILE A 33 -7.60 5.08 -17.13
CA ILE A 33 -8.77 4.25 -16.83
C ILE A 33 -8.37 3.01 -16.04
N VAL A 34 -7.33 2.30 -16.49
CA VAL A 34 -6.89 1.05 -15.88
C VAL A 34 -6.40 1.27 -14.45
N PHE A 35 -5.49 2.23 -14.23
CA PHE A 35 -4.90 2.45 -12.92
C PHE A 35 -5.88 3.12 -11.94
N VAL A 36 -6.75 4.02 -12.40
CA VAL A 36 -7.77 4.61 -11.53
C VAL A 36 -8.77 3.56 -11.07
N LEU A 37 -9.29 2.73 -11.98
CA LEU A 37 -10.20 1.64 -11.60
C LEU A 37 -9.52 0.64 -10.65
N ALA A 38 -8.28 0.24 -10.94
CA ALA A 38 -7.51 -0.63 -10.06
C ALA A 38 -7.30 -0.01 -8.67
N GLY A 39 -6.99 1.29 -8.61
CA GLY A 39 -6.83 2.04 -7.38
C GLY A 39 -8.11 2.06 -6.54
N ILE A 40 -9.26 2.41 -7.14
CA ILE A 40 -10.57 2.43 -6.47
C ILE A 40 -10.94 1.03 -5.98
N VAL A 41 -10.87 0.02 -6.85
CA VAL A 41 -11.23 -1.35 -6.49
C VAL A 41 -10.34 -1.87 -5.36
N GLY A 42 -9.03 -1.61 -5.42
CA GLY A 42 -8.09 -1.97 -4.37
C GLY A 42 -8.41 -1.31 -3.03
N MET A 43 -8.74 -0.01 -3.05
CA MET A 43 -9.10 0.74 -1.84
C MET A 43 -10.39 0.20 -1.19
N VAL A 44 -11.41 -0.06 -2.02
CA VAL A 44 -12.67 -0.64 -1.57
C VAL A 44 -12.45 -2.02 -0.95
N TRP A 45 -11.63 -2.86 -1.58
CA TRP A 45 -11.33 -4.20 -1.07
C TRP A 45 -10.56 -4.16 0.25
N ALA A 46 -9.58 -3.26 0.36
CA ALA A 46 -8.81 -3.06 1.58
C ALA A 46 -9.71 -2.59 2.73
N MET A 47 -10.59 -1.63 2.47
CA MET A 47 -11.57 -1.16 3.45
C MET A 47 -12.52 -2.28 3.89
N LEU A 48 -13.05 -3.06 2.94
CA LEU A 48 -13.90 -4.20 3.24
C LEU A 48 -13.16 -5.27 4.07
N THR A 49 -11.86 -5.45 3.82
CA THR A 49 -11.01 -6.38 4.59
C THR A 49 -10.85 -5.92 6.04
N LEU A 50 -10.69 -4.61 6.27
CA LEU A 50 -10.67 -4.03 7.62
C LEU A 50 -12.01 -4.21 8.33
N VAL A 51 -13.13 -3.87 7.66
CA VAL A 51 -14.48 -3.96 8.23
C VAL A 51 -14.87 -5.40 8.56
N ARG A 52 -14.51 -6.35 7.70
CA ARG A 52 -14.88 -7.78 7.87
C ARG A 52 -13.86 -8.57 8.70
N GLY A 53 -12.69 -8.00 8.99
CA GLY A 53 -11.57 -8.68 9.65
C GLY A 53 -10.94 -9.83 8.82
N ARG A 54 -11.33 -9.97 7.54
CA ARG A 54 -10.89 -11.04 6.64
C ARG A 54 -10.96 -10.60 5.18
N VAL A 55 -10.09 -11.15 4.34
CA VAL A 55 -10.08 -10.89 2.90
C VAL A 55 -11.30 -11.55 2.24
N LEU A 56 -12.18 -10.75 1.63
CA LEU A 56 -13.31 -11.24 0.86
C LEU A 56 -12.83 -11.84 -0.48
N ALA A 57 -13.36 -13.01 -0.85
CA ALA A 57 -12.98 -13.74 -2.06
C ALA A 57 -11.45 -13.73 -2.34
N PRO A 58 -10.64 -14.42 -1.52
CA PRO A 58 -9.17 -14.39 -1.57
C PRO A 58 -8.53 -14.61 -2.96
N ARG A 59 -9.11 -15.50 -3.77
CA ARG A 59 -8.63 -15.76 -5.13
C ARG A 59 -8.89 -14.57 -6.06
N THR A 60 -10.09 -13.99 -5.98
CA THR A 60 -10.46 -12.79 -6.74
C THR A 60 -9.59 -11.62 -6.35
N PHE A 61 -9.37 -11.41 -5.05
CA PHE A 61 -8.44 -10.39 -4.55
C PHE A 61 -7.04 -10.54 -5.17
N ALA A 62 -6.46 -11.75 -5.13
CA ALA A 62 -5.13 -11.99 -5.67
C ALA A 62 -5.05 -11.72 -7.19
N ILE A 63 -6.04 -12.18 -7.96
CA ILE A 63 -6.11 -11.94 -9.40
C ILE A 63 -6.20 -10.44 -9.70
N VAL A 64 -7.14 -9.74 -9.07
CA VAL A 64 -7.36 -8.30 -9.28
C VAL A 64 -6.13 -7.49 -8.86
N THR A 65 -5.46 -7.87 -7.77
CA THR A 65 -4.25 -7.19 -7.27
C THR A 65 -3.06 -7.37 -8.23
N LEU A 66 -2.94 -8.54 -8.87
CA LEU A 66 -1.85 -8.84 -9.80
C LEU A 66 -2.11 -8.31 -11.22
N LEU A 67 -3.37 -8.00 -11.56
CA LEU A 67 -3.75 -7.56 -12.89
C LEU A 67 -3.06 -6.25 -13.32
N PRO A 68 -2.98 -5.19 -12.50
CA PRO A 68 -2.19 -4.01 -12.82
C PRO A 68 -0.72 -4.34 -13.07
N VAL A 69 -0.14 -5.24 -12.27
CA VAL A 69 1.27 -5.66 -12.40
C VAL A 69 1.53 -6.31 -13.76
N ALA A 70 0.67 -7.26 -14.14
CA ALA A 70 0.74 -7.90 -15.44
C ALA A 70 0.53 -6.90 -16.59
N PHE A 71 -0.41 -5.97 -16.42
CA PHE A 71 -0.75 -4.96 -17.42
C PHE A 71 0.42 -4.01 -17.72
N TRP A 72 1.06 -3.44 -16.70
CA TRP A 72 2.18 -2.51 -16.95
C TRP A 72 3.43 -3.24 -17.43
N ALA A 73 3.71 -4.45 -16.93
CA ALA A 73 4.81 -5.27 -17.43
C ALA A 73 4.61 -5.63 -18.91
N ALA A 74 3.40 -6.04 -19.32
CA ALA A 74 3.07 -6.29 -20.71
C ALA A 74 3.21 -5.03 -21.57
N SER A 75 2.81 -3.87 -21.06
CA SER A 75 2.94 -2.60 -21.76
C SER A 75 4.40 -2.24 -22.05
N ILE A 76 5.31 -2.51 -21.12
CA ILE A 76 6.76 -2.35 -21.33
C ILE A 76 7.26 -3.34 -22.39
N ALA A 77 6.88 -4.62 -22.27
CA ALA A 77 7.29 -5.65 -23.23
C ALA A 77 6.83 -5.35 -24.67
N LEU A 78 5.68 -4.69 -24.82
CA LEU A 78 5.13 -4.25 -26.10
C LEU A 78 5.68 -2.89 -26.57
N GLY A 79 6.57 -2.24 -25.80
CA GLY A 79 7.19 -0.96 -26.15
C GLY A 79 6.28 0.27 -25.99
N VAL A 80 5.07 0.12 -25.43
CA VAL A 80 4.11 1.21 -25.21
C VAL A 80 4.18 1.80 -23.79
N GLY A 81 4.98 1.21 -22.91
CA GLY A 81 5.13 1.61 -21.50
C GLY A 81 6.17 2.70 -21.23
N GLY A 82 6.78 3.31 -22.24
CA GLY A 82 7.94 4.21 -22.07
C GLY A 82 7.67 5.47 -21.23
N LEU A 83 6.40 5.86 -21.05
CA LEU A 83 5.99 7.04 -20.27
C LEU A 83 5.56 6.67 -18.84
N LEU A 84 5.60 5.40 -18.47
CA LEU A 84 5.11 4.95 -17.17
C LEU A 84 6.14 5.27 -16.07
N PRO A 85 5.69 5.79 -14.91
CA PRO A 85 6.59 6.08 -13.81
C PRO A 85 7.01 4.76 -13.13
N LEU A 86 8.20 4.26 -13.50
CA LEU A 86 8.69 2.94 -13.09
C LEU A 86 8.85 2.80 -11.57
N GLY A 87 9.38 3.84 -10.90
CA GLY A 87 9.56 3.83 -9.44
C GLY A 87 8.22 3.62 -8.69
N PRO A 88 7.21 4.46 -8.94
CA PRO A 88 5.87 4.28 -8.36
C PRO A 88 5.23 2.93 -8.70
N LEU A 89 5.33 2.47 -9.95
CA LEU A 89 4.78 1.16 -10.34
C LEU A 89 5.50 -0.01 -9.66
N ALA A 90 6.81 0.07 -9.47
CA ALA A 90 7.57 -0.93 -8.75
C ALA A 90 7.14 -0.99 -7.27
N ALA A 91 6.96 0.15 -6.61
CA ALA A 91 6.46 0.22 -5.24
C ALA A 91 5.05 -0.39 -5.09
N ALA A 92 4.12 -0.02 -5.97
CA ALA A 92 2.77 -0.59 -6.01
C ALA A 92 2.80 -2.10 -6.27
N SER A 93 3.65 -2.55 -7.19
CA SER A 93 3.80 -3.97 -7.53
C SER A 93 4.37 -4.77 -6.37
N ALA A 94 5.35 -4.24 -5.64
CA ALA A 94 5.91 -4.91 -4.47
C ALA A 94 4.84 -5.13 -3.39
N LEU A 95 4.08 -4.08 -3.04
CA LEU A 95 2.98 -4.18 -2.07
C LEU A 95 1.89 -5.15 -2.54
N GLY A 96 1.51 -5.09 -3.82
CA GLY A 96 0.51 -5.97 -4.43
C GLY A 96 0.93 -7.44 -4.45
N VAL A 97 2.15 -7.74 -4.90
CA VAL A 97 2.70 -9.10 -4.98
C VAL A 97 2.86 -9.72 -3.59
N ILE A 98 3.38 -8.96 -2.61
CA ILE A 98 3.48 -9.43 -1.22
C ILE A 98 2.09 -9.77 -0.67
N SER A 99 1.11 -8.86 -0.87
CA SER A 99 -0.27 -9.06 -0.39
C SER A 99 -0.93 -10.27 -1.04
N ALA A 100 -0.85 -10.40 -2.38
CA ALA A 100 -1.40 -11.53 -3.11
C ALA A 100 -0.73 -12.85 -2.70
N GLY A 101 0.60 -12.85 -2.54
CA GLY A 101 1.39 -14.01 -2.10
C GLY A 101 0.99 -14.48 -0.71
N VAL A 102 0.85 -13.56 0.26
CA VAL A 102 0.41 -13.85 1.62
C VAL A 102 -1.01 -14.44 1.63
N VAL A 103 -1.92 -13.89 0.84
CA VAL A 103 -3.30 -14.38 0.72
C VAL A 103 -3.32 -15.78 0.10
N LEU A 104 -2.63 -15.99 -1.02
CA LEU A 104 -2.55 -17.28 -1.70
C LEU A 104 -1.88 -18.36 -0.84
N PHE A 105 -0.80 -18.02 -0.13
CA PHE A 105 -0.13 -18.94 0.78
C PHE A 105 -1.03 -19.32 1.97
N SER A 106 -1.83 -18.37 2.47
CA SER A 106 -2.81 -18.63 3.52
C SER A 106 -3.92 -19.58 3.09
N LEU A 107 -4.22 -19.67 1.79
CA LEU A 107 -5.17 -20.66 1.24
C LEU A 107 -4.58 -22.07 1.13
N ARG A 108 -3.24 -22.20 1.07
CA ARG A 108 -2.54 -23.49 0.91
C ARG A 108 -2.27 -24.19 2.24
N ARG A 109 -2.33 -23.48 3.37
CA ARG A 109 -2.17 -24.10 4.67
C ARG A 109 -3.39 -25.02 4.92
N PRO A 110 -3.21 -26.34 5.06
CA PRO A 110 -4.29 -27.21 5.47
C PRO A 110 -4.81 -26.69 6.82
N ALA A 111 -6.13 -26.77 7.02
CA ALA A 111 -6.67 -26.61 8.35
C ALA A 111 -6.03 -27.70 9.21
N GLU A 112 -5.12 -27.31 10.12
CA GLU A 112 -4.73 -28.17 11.22
C GLU A 112 -6.04 -28.68 11.83
N PRO A 113 -6.27 -30.00 11.95
CA PRO A 113 -7.50 -30.48 12.56
C PRO A 113 -7.56 -29.86 13.95
N GLU A 114 -8.59 -29.02 14.17
CA GLU A 114 -9.00 -28.59 15.49
C GLU A 114 -9.09 -29.86 16.32
N ARG A 115 -8.13 -30.05 17.24
CA ARG A 115 -8.31 -31.04 18.30
C ARG A 115 -9.56 -30.62 19.04
N SER A 116 -10.64 -31.31 18.72
CA SER A 116 -11.88 -31.30 19.46
C SER A 116 -11.57 -31.80 20.87
N THR A 117 -11.24 -30.88 21.76
CA THR A 117 -11.30 -31.11 23.21
C THR A 117 -12.46 -30.28 23.73
N THR A 118 -13.61 -30.94 23.82
CA THR A 118 -14.66 -30.63 24.78
C THR A 118 -14.06 -30.57 26.18
N ALA A 119 -13.74 -29.36 26.66
CA ALA A 119 -13.65 -29.02 28.08
C ALA A 119 -13.69 -27.49 28.23
N ALA A 120 -14.59 -27.04 29.09
CA ALA A 120 -14.71 -25.73 29.73
C ALA A 120 -13.63 -24.66 29.43
N GLY A 121 -14.08 -23.50 28.94
CA GLY A 121 -13.46 -22.20 29.21
C GLY A 121 -12.00 -22.04 28.82
N THR A 122 -11.70 -21.94 27.52
CA THR A 122 -10.53 -21.16 27.08
C THR A 122 -10.95 -20.30 25.90
N THR A 123 -10.84 -18.99 26.09
CA THR A 123 -10.80 -17.96 25.05
C THR A 123 -9.97 -18.46 23.87
N SER A 124 -10.51 -18.40 22.66
CA SER A 124 -9.72 -18.47 21.42
C SER A 124 -8.40 -17.72 21.64
N GLY A 125 -7.27 -18.42 21.63
CA GLY A 125 -5.98 -17.91 22.14
C GLY A 125 -5.78 -16.44 21.82
N GLU A 126 -5.91 -15.59 22.84
CA GLU A 126 -5.91 -14.14 22.68
C GLU A 126 -4.60 -13.74 22.01
N GLU A 127 -4.69 -13.32 20.75
CA GLU A 127 -3.55 -12.73 20.06
C GLU A 127 -3.12 -11.52 20.89
N HIS A 128 -2.01 -11.63 21.61
CA HIS A 128 -1.56 -10.61 22.56
C HIS A 128 -1.61 -9.23 21.88
N PRO A 129 -2.27 -8.20 22.46
CA PRO A 129 -2.48 -6.90 21.83
C PRO A 129 -1.21 -6.27 21.20
N TRP A 130 -0.04 -6.49 21.81
CA TRP A 130 1.26 -6.03 21.29
C TRP A 130 1.64 -6.65 19.95
N ARG A 131 1.25 -7.89 19.66
CA ARG A 131 1.51 -8.54 18.35
C ARG A 131 0.66 -7.88 17.26
N PHE A 132 -0.60 -7.56 17.57
CA PHE A 132 -1.46 -6.80 16.67
C PHE A 132 -0.89 -5.41 16.40
N ILE A 133 -0.63 -4.64 17.46
CA ILE A 133 -0.07 -3.28 17.35
C ILE A 133 1.27 -3.30 16.61
N GLY A 134 2.16 -4.23 16.94
CA GLY A 134 3.45 -4.39 16.27
C GLY A 134 3.31 -4.72 14.79
N SER A 135 2.40 -5.64 14.42
CA SER A 135 2.15 -5.97 13.01
C SER A 135 1.54 -4.80 12.22
N LEU A 136 0.61 -4.07 12.86
CA LEU A 136 -0.01 -2.90 12.28
C LEU A 136 1.04 -1.79 12.07
N ALA A 137 1.79 -1.45 13.11
CA ALA A 137 2.85 -0.43 13.05
C ALA A 137 3.92 -0.78 12.01
N ALA A 138 4.39 -2.04 11.98
CA ALA A 138 5.36 -2.49 10.99
C ALA A 138 4.81 -2.39 9.56
N SER A 139 3.58 -2.83 9.32
CA SER A 139 2.94 -2.74 8.00
C SER A 139 2.75 -1.28 7.57
N ALA A 140 2.33 -0.41 8.47
CA ALA A 140 2.16 1.01 8.21
C ALA A 140 3.49 1.70 7.92
N ALA A 141 4.56 1.37 8.65
CA ALA A 141 5.89 1.91 8.42
C ALA A 141 6.45 1.49 7.04
N ILE A 142 6.31 0.21 6.68
CA ILE A 142 6.71 -0.29 5.36
C ILE A 142 5.93 0.41 4.24
N VAL A 143 4.61 0.52 4.40
CA VAL A 143 3.76 1.21 3.42
C VAL A 143 4.14 2.69 3.32
N ALA A 144 4.34 3.39 4.43
CA ALA A 144 4.75 4.80 4.43
C ALA A 144 6.11 4.99 3.74
N ALA A 145 7.09 4.13 4.03
CA ALA A 145 8.42 4.19 3.44
C ALA A 145 8.42 3.96 1.92
N LEU A 146 7.48 3.16 1.39
CA LEU A 146 7.35 2.89 -0.04
C LEU A 146 6.45 3.90 -0.75
N VAL A 147 5.29 4.20 -0.18
CA VAL A 147 4.27 5.04 -0.81
C VAL A 147 4.71 6.49 -0.85
N THR A 148 5.39 7.01 0.17
CA THR A 148 5.83 8.42 0.19
C THR A 148 6.77 8.76 -0.98
N PRO A 149 7.90 8.07 -1.19
CA PRO A 149 8.75 8.33 -2.36
C PRO A 149 8.09 7.91 -3.68
N ALA A 150 7.15 6.95 -3.67
CA ALA A 150 6.37 6.64 -4.87
C ALA A 150 5.48 7.84 -5.26
N LEU A 151 4.77 8.45 -4.32
CA LEU A 151 3.91 9.59 -4.61
C LEU A 151 4.73 10.81 -5.07
N SER A 152 5.92 11.05 -4.50
CA SER A 152 6.79 12.15 -4.95
C SER A 152 7.21 12.00 -6.42
N GLY A 153 7.33 10.77 -6.93
CA GLY A 153 7.63 10.45 -8.32
C GLY A 153 6.42 10.48 -9.26
N THR A 154 5.24 10.91 -8.80
CA THR A 154 4.02 11.02 -9.63
C THR A 154 3.60 12.49 -9.78
N TRP A 155 2.58 12.73 -10.62
CA TRP A 155 1.94 14.04 -10.72
C TRP A 155 1.44 14.54 -9.35
N ALA A 156 0.93 13.66 -8.48
CA ALA A 156 0.50 14.09 -7.13
C ALA A 156 1.65 14.72 -6.32
N GLY A 157 2.88 14.23 -6.49
CA GLY A 157 4.07 14.79 -5.85
C GLY A 157 4.55 16.09 -6.49
N GLN A 158 4.51 16.18 -7.82
CA GLN A 158 4.97 17.38 -8.55
C GLN A 158 4.12 18.63 -8.28
N PHE A 159 2.83 18.44 -8.00
CA PHE A 159 1.88 19.51 -7.68
C PHE A 159 1.65 19.68 -6.17
N ALA A 160 2.43 18.98 -5.33
CA ALA A 160 2.35 19.18 -3.89
C ALA A 160 2.94 20.56 -3.51
N VAL A 161 2.17 21.38 -2.81
CA VAL A 161 2.63 22.68 -2.28
C VAL A 161 3.75 22.41 -1.27
N PRO A 162 4.91 23.10 -1.31
CA PRO A 162 5.94 22.96 -0.29
C PRO A 162 5.37 23.26 1.10
N HIS A 163 5.42 22.28 2.01
CA HIS A 163 5.04 22.43 3.42
C HIS A 163 6.30 22.28 4.25
N GLY A 164 6.73 23.38 4.89
CA GLY A 164 7.97 23.43 5.69
C GLY A 164 8.86 24.66 5.44
N SER A 165 8.53 25.51 4.45
CA SER A 165 9.12 26.85 4.34
C SER A 165 8.45 27.78 5.34
N HIS A 166 8.73 27.56 6.63
CA HIS A 166 8.60 28.65 7.59
C HIS A 166 9.88 29.46 7.40
N ASP A 167 9.79 30.67 6.83
CA ASP A 167 10.84 31.65 7.02
C ASP A 167 10.99 31.80 8.53
N ILE A 168 12.03 31.20 9.10
CA ILE A 168 12.48 31.56 10.44
C ILE A 168 13.15 32.91 10.21
N PRO A 169 12.61 34.02 10.73
CA PRO A 169 13.37 35.26 10.72
C PRO A 169 14.62 34.97 11.56
N GLY A 170 15.74 34.75 10.89
CA GLY A 170 17.03 34.75 11.56
C GLY A 170 17.13 36.08 12.30
N PRO A 171 17.71 36.11 13.52
CA PRO A 171 18.05 37.39 14.12
C PRO A 171 18.87 38.15 13.08
N ALA A 172 18.43 39.37 12.74
CA ALA A 172 19.21 40.27 11.93
C ALA A 172 20.53 40.46 12.67
N ILE A 173 21.56 39.72 12.28
CA ILE A 173 22.92 40.07 12.62
C ILE A 173 23.18 41.28 11.74
N GLU A 174 22.91 42.47 12.29
CA GLU A 174 23.42 43.71 11.73
C GLU A 174 24.93 43.56 11.73
N ASP A 175 25.49 43.21 10.57
CA ASP A 175 26.92 43.32 10.30
C ASP A 175 27.26 44.82 10.30
N GLU A 176 27.40 45.38 11.50
CA GLU A 176 27.94 46.71 11.75
C GLU A 176 29.45 46.69 11.50
N HIS A 177 29.86 46.49 10.24
CA HIS A 177 31.23 46.72 9.77
C HIS A 177 31.20 47.62 8.54
N GLY A 178 31.03 48.92 8.79
CA GLY A 178 31.18 49.95 7.78
C GLY A 178 31.19 51.33 8.40
N GLY A 179 32.36 51.81 8.84
CA GLY A 179 32.49 53.21 9.25
C GLY A 179 33.81 53.60 9.90
N HIS A 180 34.77 53.98 9.04
CA HIS A 180 35.91 54.90 9.25
C HIS A 180 37.11 54.45 10.10
#